data_AF-A0A0F9SV79-F1
#
_entry.id   AF-A0A0F9SV79-F1
#
_cell.length_a   1.000
_cell.length_b   1.000
_cell.length_c   1.000
_cell.angle_alpha   90.00
_cell.angle_beta   90.00
_cell.angle_gamma   90.00
#
_symmetry.space_group_name_H-M   'P 1'
#
loop_
_entity.id
_entity.type
_entity.pdbx_description
1 polymer ?
#
loop_
_entity_poly.entity_id
_entity_poly.type
_entity_poly.pdbx_seq_one_letter_code
_entity_poly.pdbx_strand_id
1 'polypeptide(L)' 'MKIPVPYKLILSKVNGHCPEELIEVKKFRRLIVRTLRCNRGFVNQMLIEMKELGIIKYENYRLIKILKEVD' A
#
# COMPACT_ATOMS: atom_id res chain seq x y z
N MET A 1 20.92 -5.19 -5.91
CA MET A 1 19.67 -5.20 -6.70
C MET A 1 18.50 -4.99 -5.76
N LYS A 2 17.83 -3.83 -5.82
CA LYS A 2 16.59 -3.61 -5.05
C LYS A 2 15.52 -4.46 -5.71
N ILE A 3 15.02 -5.46 -4.97
CA ILE A 3 13.89 -6.28 -5.40
C ILE A 3 12.76 -5.30 -5.76
N PRO A 4 12.24 -5.31 -7.00
CA PRO A 4 11.10 -4.48 -7.35
C PRO A 4 9.94 -4.93 -6.46
N VAL A 5 9.51 -4.04 -5.59
CA VAL A 5 8.39 -4.28 -4.70
C VAL A 5 7.17 -4.62 -5.58
N PRO A 6 6.50 -5.78 -5.37
CA PRO A 6 5.40 -6.18 -6.23
C PRO A 6 4.13 -5.42 -5.84
N TYR A 7 4.10 -4.12 -6.16
CA TYR A 7 2.98 -3.22 -5.85
C TYR A 7 1.64 -3.78 -6.33
N LYS A 8 1.63 -4.44 -7.50
CA LYS A 8 0.47 -5.15 -8.05
C LYS A 8 -0.09 -6.23 -7.12
N LEU A 9 0.78 -7.06 -6.52
CA LEU A 9 0.36 -8.10 -5.58
C LEU A 9 -0.30 -7.49 -4.34
N ILE A 10 0.26 -6.39 -3.83
CA ILE A 10 -0.28 -5.70 -2.66
C ILE A 10 -1.62 -5.07 -2.97
N LEU A 11 -1.73 -4.33 -4.07
CA LEU A 11 -2.97 -3.67 -4.46
C LEU A 11 -4.07 -4.70 -4.72
N SER A 12 -3.76 -5.82 -5.39
CA SER A 12 -4.70 -6.92 -5.59
C SER A 12 -5.20 -7.49 -4.26
N LYS A 13 -4.30 -7.71 -3.29
CA LYS A 13 -4.70 -8.17 -1.94
C LYS A 13 -5.49 -7.13 -1.19
N VAL A 14 -5.14 -5.85 -1.31
CA VAL A 14 -5.85 -4.75 -0.66
C VAL A 14 -7.25 -4.61 -1.23
N ASN A 15 -7.43 -4.56 -2.55
CA ASN A 15 -8.74 -4.48 -3.20
C ASN A 15 -9.63 -5.67 -2.83
N GLY A 16 -9.06 -6.88 -2.72
CA GLY A 16 -9.81 -8.07 -2.28
C GLY A 16 -10.24 -8.04 -0.81
N HIS A 17 -9.57 -7.27 0.06
CA HIS A 17 -9.87 -7.19 1.51
C HIS A 17 -10.50 -5.85 1.95
N CYS A 18 -10.46 -4.86 1.08
CA CYS A 18 -10.93 -3.49 1.28
C CYS A 18 -11.52 -3.00 -0.05
N PRO A 19 -12.80 -3.28 -0.33
CA PRO A 19 -13.48 -2.74 -1.51
C PRO A 19 -13.79 -1.24 -1.39
N GLU A 20 -13.52 -0.66 -0.22
CA GLU A 20 -13.75 0.74 0.10
C GLU A 20 -12.78 1.66 -0.66
N GLU A 21 -13.29 2.77 -1.16
CA GLU A 21 -12.50 3.80 -1.85
C GLU A 21 -11.45 4.45 -0.91
N LEU A 22 -11.71 4.42 0.39
CA LEU A 22 -10.82 4.93 1.44
C LEU A 22 -10.47 3.80 2.41
N ILE A 23 -9.18 3.58 2.60
CA ILE A 23 -8.64 2.47 3.38
C ILE A 23 -7.90 3.03 4.58
N GLU A 24 -8.17 2.47 5.76
CA GLU A 24 -7.39 2.82 6.94
C GLU A 24 -5.90 2.51 6.75
N VAL A 25 -5.03 3.49 7.00
CA VAL A 25 -3.56 3.38 6.95
C VAL A 25 -3.09 2.20 7.82
N LYS A 26 -3.70 2.00 9.00
CA LYS A 26 -3.36 0.88 9.89
C LYS A 26 -3.72 -0.48 9.30
N LYS A 27 -4.84 -0.58 8.57
CA LYS A 27 -5.29 -1.81 7.90
C LYS A 27 -4.39 -2.11 6.69
N PHE A 28 -4.11 -1.08 5.89
CA PHE A 28 -3.21 -1.17 4.73
C PHE A 28 -1.80 -1.62 5.13
N ARG A 29 -1.21 -1.00 6.15
CA ARG A 29 0.10 -1.42 6.70
C ARG A 29 0.09 -2.87 7.17
N ARG A 30 -0.96 -3.30 7.87
CA ARG A 30 -1.10 -4.70 8.32
C ARG A 30 -1.18 -5.67 7.14
N LEU A 31 -1.88 -5.31 6.07
CA LEU A 31 -1.96 -6.12 4.85
C LEU A 31 -0.60 -6.26 4.17
N ILE A 32 0.17 -5.17 4.05
CA ILE A 32 1.53 -5.22 3.49
C ILE A 32 2.43 -6.14 4.32
N VAL A 33 2.47 -5.93 5.64
CA VAL A 33 3.31 -6.74 6.55
C VAL A 33 2.97 -8.23 6.43
N ARG A 34 1.67 -8.57 6.38
CA ARG A 34 1.23 -9.97 6.25
C ARG A 34 1.56 -10.57 4.89
N THR A 35 1.44 -9.79 3.82
CA THR A 35 1.66 -10.24 2.44
C THR A 35 3.14 -10.43 2.14
N LEU A 36 3.97 -9.48 2.55
CA LEU A 36 5.40 -9.46 2.22
C LEU A 36 6.30 -9.97 3.37
N ARG A 37 5.74 -10.26 4.55
CA ARG A 37 6.48 -10.67 5.76
C ARG A 37 7.66 -9.75 6.06
N CYS A 38 7.45 -8.44 5.94
CA CYS A 38 8.49 -7.42 6.05
C CYS A 38 8.36 -6.59 7.33
N ASN A 39 9.45 -5.90 7.70
CA ASN A 39 9.49 -5.03 8.88
C ASN A 39 8.80 -3.67 8.62
N ARG A 40 8.51 -2.94 9.70
CA ARG A 40 7.81 -1.63 9.64
C ARG A 40 8.58 -0.57 8.85
N GLY A 41 9.91 -0.60 8.87
CA GLY A 41 10.75 0.34 8.14
C GLY A 41 10.55 0.21 6.63
N PHE A 42 10.58 -1.03 6.14
CA PHE A 42 10.33 -1.34 4.74
C PHE A 42 8.92 -0.92 4.29
N VAL A 43 7.90 -1.19 5.11
CA VAL A 43 6.52 -0.76 4.84
C VAL A 43 6.41 0.76 4.73
N ASN A 44 7.08 1.51 5.61
CA ASN A 44 7.07 2.96 5.55
C ASN A 44 7.73 3.47 4.27
N GLN A 45 8.87 2.89 3.89
CA GLN A 45 9.55 3.25 2.64
C GLN A 45 8.67 2.95 1.43
N MET A 46 8.03 1.78 1.40
CA MET A 46 7.06 1.44 0.34
C MET A 46 5.91 2.44 0.26
N LEU A 47 5.35 2.85 1.39
CA LEU A 47 4.27 3.84 1.40
C LEU A 47 4.71 5.22 0.88
N ILE A 48 5.97 5.58 1.10
CA ILE A 48 6.57 6.79 0.54
C ILE A 48 6.70 6.62 -0.98
N GLU A 49 7.30 5.53 -1.44
CA GLU A 49 7.47 5.23 -2.86
C GLU A 49 6.12 5.18 -3.60
N MET A 50 5.10 4.50 -3.04
CA MET A 50 3.76 4.46 -3.63
C MET A 50 3.08 5.83 -3.71
N LYS A 51 3.36 6.72 -2.76
CA LYS A 51 2.85 8.10 -2.79
C LYS A 51 3.54 8.91 -3.88
N GLU A 52 4.88 8.82 -3.97
CA GLU A 52 5.69 9.51 -4.97
C GLU A 52 5.36 9.05 -6.40
N LEU A 53 5.06 7.76 -6.58
CA LEU A 53 4.62 7.19 -7.85
C LEU A 53 3.16 7.53 -8.20
N GLY A 54 2.42 8.20 -7.31
CA GLY A 54 1.00 8.52 -7.51
C GLY A 54 0.09 7.28 -7.52
N ILE A 55 0.50 6.19 -6.86
CA ILE A 55 -0.30 4.98 -6.68
C ILE A 55 -1.30 5.18 -5.55
N ILE A 56 -0.89 5.90 -4.48
CA ILE A 56 -1.73 6.19 -3.33
C ILE A 56 -1.71 7.67 -2.97
N LYS A 57 -2.75 8.13 -2.28
CA LYS A 57 -2.85 9.45 -1.66
C LYS A 57 -3.35 9.34 -0.23
N TYR A 58 -2.75 10.09 0.67
CA TYR A 58 -3.29 10.24 2.03
C TYR A 58 -4.37 11.30 2.00
N GLU A 59 -5.61 10.94 2.34
CA GLU A 59 -6.69 11.92 2.55
C GLU A 59 -6.55 12.56 3.93
N ASN A 60 -6.07 11.79 4.91
CA ASN A 60 -5.67 12.30 6.21
C ASN A 60 -4.67 11.32 6.87
N TYR A 61 -4.33 11.55 8.14
CA TYR A 61 -3.39 10.70 8.88
C TYR A 61 -3.90 9.27 9.14
N ARG A 62 -5.20 9.00 8.94
CA ARG A 62 -5.84 7.69 9.13
C ARG A 62 -6.23 7.00 7.84
N LEU A 63 -6.43 7.72 6.74
CA LEU A 63 -7.02 7.20 5.50
C LEU A 63 -6.10 7.39 4.29
N ILE A 64 -6.03 6.35 3.46
CA ILE A 64 -5.37 6.33 2.16
C ILE A 64 -6.42 6.01 1.08
N LYS A 65 -6.32 6.69 -0.06
CA LYS A 65 -6.99 6.38 -1.32
C LYS A 65 -5.98 5.77 -2.30
N ILE A 66 -6.39 4.75 -3.05
CA ILE A 66 -5.61 4.22 -4.19
C ILE A 66 -6.00 5.03 -5.43
N LEU A 67 -5.03 5.57 -6.14
CA LEU A 67 -5.20 6.45 -7.30
C LEU A 67 -4.97 5.75 -8.64
N LYS A 68 -4.08 4.75 -8.68
CA LYS A 68 -3.77 3.97 -9.88
C LYS A 68 -3.69 2.49 -9.55
N GLU A 69 -4.29 1.67 -10.39
CA GLU A 69 -3.93 0.25 -10.47
C GLU A 69 -2.63 0.13 -11.27
N VAL A 70 -1.73 -0.73 -10.81
CA VAL A 70 -0.45 -0.96 -11.48
C VAL A 70 -0.66 -2.06 -12.51
N ASP A 71 -0.72 -1.68 -13.79
CA ASP A 71 -0.83 -2.59 -14.94
C ASP A 71 0.36 -3.57 -15.04
#